data_AF-A0A3C1K5G0-F1
#
_entry.id   AF-A0A3C1K5G0-F1
#
_cell.length_a   1.000
_cell.length_b   1.000
_cell.length_c   1.000
_cell.angle_alpha   90.00
_cell.angle_beta   90.00
_cell.angle_gamma   90.00
#
_symmetry.space_group_name_H-M   'P 1'
#
loop_
_entity.id
_entity.type
_entity.pdbx_description
1 polymer ?
#
loop_
_entity_poly.entity_id
_entity_poly.type
_entity_poly.pdbx_seq_one_letter_code
_entity_poly.pdbx_strand_id
1 'polypeptide(L)' 'MKLIDIGYGNMVSAGRVVAVVSPESLPIRRLIQDAKNISRVIDVSCGKKTKSVIITDSEHIILSAETTQELEEKFER' A
#
# COMPACT_ATOMS: atom_id res chain seq x y z
N MET A 1 -19.33 1.27 -2.59
CA MET A 1 -17.90 1.37 -2.23
C MET A 1 -17.28 0.00 -2.49
N LYS A 2 -16.31 -0.11 -3.41
CA LYS A 2 -15.59 -1.36 -3.69
C LYS A 2 -14.39 -1.47 -2.74
N LEU A 3 -14.32 -2.55 -1.97
CA LEU A 3 -13.20 -2.88 -1.10
C LEU A 3 -12.33 -3.94 -1.77
N ILE A 4 -11.02 -3.77 -1.69
CA ILE A 4 -10.03 -4.70 -2.22
C ILE A 4 -9.21 -5.23 -1.07
N ASP A 5 -9.06 -6.55 -1.00
CA ASP A 5 -8.16 -7.22 -0.06
C ASP A 5 -6.71 -6.90 -0.43
N ILE A 6 -5.96 -6.43 0.57
CA ILE A 6 -4.55 -6.04 0.45
C ILE A 6 -3.65 -6.89 1.34
N GLY A 7 -4.13 -8.07 1.73
CA GLY A 7 -3.43 -9.07 2.53
C GLY A 7 -3.91 -9.17 3.99
N TYR A 8 -3.91 -10.40 4.50
CA TYR A 8 -4.26 -10.76 5.89
C TYR A 8 -5.64 -10.27 6.35
N GLY A 9 -6.62 -10.18 5.45
CA GLY A 9 -7.95 -9.69 5.77
C GLY A 9 -8.03 -8.17 5.94
N ASN A 10 -6.96 -7.44 5.60
CA ASN A 10 -6.99 -5.99 5.51
C ASN A 10 -7.55 -5.57 4.16
N MET A 11 -8.37 -4.52 4.14
CA MET A 11 -9.01 -4.03 2.93
C MET A 11 -8.79 -2.54 2.74
N VAL A 12 -8.73 -2.10 1.48
CA VAL A 12 -8.68 -0.68 1.10
C VAL A 12 -9.84 -0.33 0.18
N SER A 13 -10.29 0.92 0.22
CA SER A 13 -11.26 1.43 -0.74
C SER A 13 -10.60 1.62 -2.10
N ALA A 14 -11.06 0.89 -3.11
CA ALA A 14 -10.48 0.92 -4.46
C ALA A 14 -10.46 2.34 -5.05
N GLY A 15 -11.54 3.11 -4.84
CA GLY A 15 -11.67 4.48 -5.36
C GLY A 15 -10.82 5.53 -4.65
N ARG A 16 -10.07 5.16 -3.62
CA ARG A 16 -9.16 6.05 -2.86
C ARG A 16 -7.69 5.76 -3.15
N VAL A 17 -7.40 4.74 -3.95
CA VAL A 17 -6.03 4.37 -4.32
C VAL A 17 -5.60 5.17 -5.54
N VAL A 18 -4.48 5.87 -5.41
CA VAL A 18 -3.86 6.67 -6.48
C VAL A 18 -2.82 5.85 -7.22
N ALA A 19 -2.03 5.05 -6.49
CA ALA A 19 -0.99 4.22 -7.09
C ALA A 19 -0.64 3.01 -6.22
N VAL A 20 -0.18 1.94 -6.87
CA VAL A 20 0.45 0.78 -6.23
C VAL A 20 1.86 0.67 -6.80
N VAL A 21 2.87 0.73 -5.93
CA VAL A 21 4.29 0.80 -6.33
C VAL A 21 5.17 -0.18 -5.56
N SER A 22 6.30 -0.53 -6.15
CA SER A 22 7.32 -1.33 -5.49
C SER A 22 8.13 -0.50 -4.49
N PRO A 23 8.47 -1.03 -3.30
CA PRO A 23 9.28 -0.33 -2.29
C PRO A 23 10.77 -0.24 -2.64
N GLU A 24 11.20 -0.76 -3.79
CA GLU A 24 12.64 -0.94 -4.07
C GLU A 24 13.39 0.36 -4.36
N SER A 25 12.72 1.36 -4.95
CA SER A 25 13.38 2.62 -5.33
C SER A 25 13.65 3.53 -4.14
N LEU A 26 14.77 4.26 -4.17
CA LEU A 26 15.15 5.22 -3.12
C LEU A 26 14.07 6.30 -2.86
N PRO A 27 13.42 6.90 -3.88
CA PRO A 27 12.35 7.87 -3.66
C PRO A 27 11.16 7.28 -2.89
N ILE A 28 10.77 6.04 -3.18
CA ILE A 28 9.67 5.39 -2.45
C ILE A 28 10.08 5.09 -1.01
N ARG A 29 11.31 4.64 -0.76
CA ARG A 29 11.82 4.46 0.60
C ARG A 29 11.79 5.77 1.41
N ARG A 30 12.12 6.90 0.77
CA ARG A 30 12.01 8.24 1.38
C ARG A 30 10.55 8.61 1.67
N LEU A 31 9.66 8.42 0.70
CA LEU A 31 8.22 8.66 0.86
C LEU A 31 7.61 7.87 2.04
N ILE A 32 8.00 6.59 2.20
CA ILE A 32 7.59 5.79 3.37
C ILE A 32 8.12 6.42 4.66
N GLN A 33 9.40 6.83 4.70
CA GLN A 33 9.99 7.42 5.89
C GLN A 33 9.32 8.75 6.25
N ASP A 34 9.05 9.60 5.28
CA ASP A 34 8.36 10.87 5.48
C ASP A 34 6.95 10.66 6.03
N ALA A 35 6.21 9.70 5.46
CA ALA A 35 4.89 9.31 5.97
C ALA A 35 4.94 8.74 7.40
N LYS A 36 5.99 8.00 7.77
CA LYS A 36 6.18 7.52 9.15
C LYS A 36 6.36 8.68 10.13
N ASN A 37 7.14 9.70 9.74
CA ASN A 37 7.43 10.86 10.58
C ASN A 37 6.17 11.68 10.92
N ILE A 38 5.15 11.64 10.05
CA ILE A 38 3.88 12.35 10.22
C ILE A 38 2.70 11.43 10.57
N SER A 39 2.97 10.18 10.98
CA SER A 39 1.94 9.20 11.37
C SER A 39 0.89 8.89 10.28
N ARG A 40 1.29 8.91 9.00
CA ARG A 40 0.42 8.56 7.85
C ARG A 40 0.67 7.16 7.27
N VAL A 41 1.48 6.34 7.93
CA VAL A 41 1.70 4.95 7.52
C VAL A 41 0.69 4.02 8.16
N ILE A 42 0.07 3.19 7.34
CA ILE A 42 -0.74 2.05 7.76
C ILE A 42 0.03 0.78 7.37
N ASP A 43 0.56 0.06 8.35
CA ASP A 43 1.31 -1.16 8.10
C ASP A 43 0.37 -2.38 8.16
N VAL A 44 0.09 -2.96 6.99
CA VAL A 44 -0.71 -4.20 6.85
C VAL A 44 0.16 -5.40 6.43
N SER A 45 1.49 -5.27 6.51
CA SER A 45 2.42 -6.35 6.18
C SER A 45 2.39 -7.50 7.18
N CYS A 46 1.79 -7.27 8.36
CA CYS A 46 1.69 -8.24 9.46
C CYS A 46 3.04 -8.85 9.85
N GLY A 47 4.09 -8.03 9.89
CA GLY A 47 5.45 -8.44 10.25
C GLY A 47 6.22 -9.15 9.14
N LYS A 48 5.65 -9.30 7.94
CA LYS A 48 6.36 -9.82 6.76
C LYS A 48 7.06 -8.69 6.00
N LYS A 49 7.95 -9.07 5.09
CA LYS A 49 8.62 -8.10 4.19
C LYS A 49 7.56 -7.32 3.39
N THR A 50 7.64 -6.00 3.42
CA THR A 50 6.88 -5.13 2.52
C THR A 50 7.27 -5.43 1.07
N LYS A 51 6.30 -5.84 0.26
CA LYS A 51 6.48 -6.13 -1.17
C LYS A 51 5.81 -5.09 -2.08
N SER A 52 4.85 -4.34 -1.55
CA SER A 52 4.19 -3.24 -2.24
C SER A 52 3.86 -2.09 -1.30
N VAL A 53 3.68 -0.93 -1.90
CA VAL A 53 3.30 0.32 -1.24
C VAL A 53 2.10 0.87 -1.98
N ILE A 54 1.01 1.11 -1.26
CA ILE A 54 -0.21 1.67 -1.81
C ILE A 54 -0.30 3.13 -1.37
N ILE A 55 -0.44 4.03 -2.35
CA ILE A 55 -0.57 5.46 -2.15
C ILE A 55 -2.04 5.82 -2.29
N THR A 56 -2.58 6.52 -1.30
CA THR A 56 -3.99 6.96 -1.30
C THR A 56 -4.11 8.46 -1.57
N ASP A 57 -5.30 8.89 -1.99
CA ASP A 57 -5.66 10.30 -2.20
C ASP A 57 -5.62 11.13 -0.90
N SER A 58 -5.69 10.45 0.25
CA SER A 58 -5.58 11.02 1.58
C SER A 58 -4.14 11.13 2.11
N GLU A 59 -3.14 10.90 1.25
CA GLU A 59 -1.71 10.85 1.57
C GLU A 59 -1.30 9.75 2.55
N HIS A 60 -2.21 8.86 2.94
CA HIS A 60 -1.84 7.66 3.68
C HIS A 60 -1.06 6.71 2.78
N ILE A 61 0.03 6.18 3.34
CA ILE A 61 0.90 5.20 2.71
C ILE A 61 0.65 3.85 3.37
N ILE A 62 0.17 2.89 2.60
CA ILE A 62 -0.15 1.56 3.12
C ILE A 62 0.95 0.59 2.69
N LEU A 63 1.55 -0.11 3.66
CA LEU A 63 2.59 -1.10 3.40
C LEU A 63 1.98 -2.50 3.38
N SER A 64 2.11 -3.23 2.27
CA SER A 64 1.58 -4.59 2.14
C SER A 64 2.68 -5.62 1.88
N ALA A 65 2.44 -6.86 2.33
CA ALA A 65 3.27 -8.00 2.03
C ALA A 65 2.90 -8.69 0.71
N GLU A 66 1.80 -8.27 0.07
CA GLU A 66 1.44 -8.67 -1.29
C GLU A 66 2.26 -7.87 -2.30
N THR A 67 2.57 -8.49 -3.42
CA THR A 67 3.31 -7.89 -4.53
C THR A 67 2.43 -6.92 -5.31
N THR A 68 3.07 -6.04 -6.07
CA THR A 68 2.35 -5.11 -6.95
C THR A 68 1.49 -5.84 -7.98
N GLN A 69 1.96 -6.98 -8.49
CA GLN A 69 1.24 -7.81 -9.47
C GLN A 69 0.01 -8.48 -8.85
N GLU A 70 0.13 -9.07 -7.65
CA GLU A 70 -1.01 -9.67 -6.94
C GLU A 70 -2.10 -8.62 -6.66
N LEU A 71 -1.71 -7.39 -6.34
CA LEU A 71 -2.65 -6.30 -6.13
C LEU A 71 -3.31 -5.85 -7.44
N GLU A 72 -2.55 -5.65 -8.51
CA GLU A 72 -3.05 -5.27 -9.84
C GLU A 72 -4.21 -6.17 -10.27
N GLU A 73 -4.02 -7.49 -10.20
CA GLU A 73 -5.07 -8.49 -10.53
C GLU A 73 -6.34 -8.33 -9.68
N LYS A 74 -6.22 -7.86 -8.44
CA LYS A 74 -7.37 -7.61 -7.55
C LYS A 74 -8.06 -6.28 -7.83
N PHE A 75 -7.36 -5.27 -8.37
CA PHE A 75 -7.98 -4.01 -8.79
C PHE A 75 -8.81 -4.16 -10.06
N GLU A 76 -8.40 -5.05 -10.97
CA GLU A 76 -9.09 -5.31 -12.23
C GLU A 76 -10.40 -6.11 -12.09
N ARG A 77 -10.52 -6.97 -11.06
CA ARG A 77 -11.75 -7.74 -10.75
C ARG A 77 -12.78 -6.90 -10.02
#